data_AF-A0A7V0NPD3-F1
#
_entry.id   AF-A0A7V0NPD3-F1
#
_cell.length_a   1.000
_cell.length_b   1.000
_cell.length_c   1.000
_cell.angle_alpha   90.00
_cell.angle_beta   90.00
_cell.angle_gamma   90.00
#
_symmetry.space_group_name_H-M   'P 1'
#
loop_
_entity.id
_entity.type
_entity.pdbx_description
1 polymer ?
#
loop_
_entity_poly.entity_id
_entity_poly.type
_entity_poly.pdbx_seq_one_letter_code
_entity_poly.pdbx_strand_id
1 'polypeptide(L)'
;DAMLYETLYEYNTSGQLSKITYPEGRQDIISYDSGNNVTEVVNSEGNGTFFQYDYEKVGKEYYARITTTSGKIKEVYYDRDGETEQIDINGRTIKKIVKDGRDEIITDEKGNITRKEYDEWDNLTRIVYSDGSEETYGYEHKFNRITKQTDQNGNITEYQYDSKGNLTQKTEASGTASERTTTYTYENDQLTSATIQGDANTISATTAYTYDTNGRHQF
;
A
#
# COMPACT_ATOMS: atom_id res chain seq x y z
N ASP A 1 10.98 -23.47 -33.26
CA ASP A 1 9.64 -22.87 -33.05
C ASP A 1 9.62 -22.31 -31.65
N ALA A 2 9.68 -20.98 -31.51
CA ALA A 2 9.71 -20.33 -30.20
C ALA A 2 8.26 -20.22 -29.73
N MET A 3 7.88 -20.95 -28.68
CA MET A 3 6.57 -20.76 -28.07
C MET A 3 6.46 -19.29 -27.63
N LEU A 4 5.56 -18.55 -28.26
CA LEU A 4 5.25 -17.17 -27.89
C LEU A 4 4.59 -17.20 -26.52
N TYR A 5 5.31 -16.75 -25.49
CA TYR A 5 4.80 -16.60 -24.13
C TYR A 5 4.01 -15.29 -23.98
N GLU A 6 3.05 -15.06 -24.86
CA GLU A 6 2.30 -13.81 -24.88
C GLU A 6 0.99 -13.94 -24.11
N THR A 7 0.67 -12.91 -23.33
CA THR A 7 -0.65 -12.74 -22.74
C THR A 7 -1.50 -11.91 -23.70
N LEU A 8 -2.64 -12.46 -24.12
CA LEU A 8 -3.56 -11.80 -25.05
C LEU A 8 -4.71 -11.16 -24.28
N TYR A 9 -5.06 -9.93 -24.67
CA TYR A 9 -6.15 -9.16 -24.09
C TYR A 9 -7.21 -8.91 -25.17
N GLU A 10 -8.44 -9.32 -24.91
CA GLU A 10 -9.58 -9.08 -25.79
C GLU A 10 -10.53 -8.08 -25.12
N TYR A 11 -11.12 -7.19 -25.92
CA TYR A 11 -12.01 -6.13 -25.45
C TYR A 11 -13.41 -6.29 -26.08
N ASN A 12 -14.45 -5.96 -25.33
CA ASN A 12 -15.82 -5.92 -25.83
C ASN A 12 -16.04 -4.70 -26.76
N THR A 13 -17.25 -4.59 -27.32
CA THR A 13 -17.63 -3.50 -28.24
C THR A 13 -17.61 -2.12 -27.60
N SER A 14 -17.63 -2.04 -26.27
CA SER A 14 -17.51 -0.81 -25.49
C SER A 14 -16.05 -0.49 -25.10
N GLY A 15 -15.09 -1.30 -25.56
CA GLY A 15 -13.66 -1.11 -25.28
C GLY A 15 -13.22 -1.56 -23.89
N GLN A 16 -14.05 -2.32 -23.16
CA GLN A 16 -13.72 -2.86 -21.85
C GLN A 16 -13.06 -4.22 -22.00
N LEU A 17 -12.08 -4.54 -21.15
CA LEU A 17 -11.37 -5.82 -21.16
C LEU A 17 -12.37 -6.96 -20.87
N SER A 18 -12.63 -7.83 -21.84
CA SER A 18 -13.59 -8.92 -21.70
C SER A 18 -12.95 -10.28 -21.49
N LYS A 19 -11.66 -10.43 -21.85
CA LYS A 19 -10.96 -11.71 -21.71
C LYS A 19 -9.44 -11.54 -21.68
N ILE A 20 -8.80 -12.34 -20.83
CA ILE A 20 -7.35 -12.51 -20.78
C ILE A 20 -7.04 -13.96 -21.13
N THR A 21 -6.16 -14.19 -22.11
CA THR A 21 -5.62 -15.51 -22.40
C THR A 21 -4.14 -15.52 -22.04
N TYR A 22 -3.77 -16.39 -21.10
CA TYR A 22 -2.40 -16.52 -20.62
C TYR A 22 -1.58 -17.46 -21.52
N PRO A 23 -0.23 -17.40 -21.47
CA PRO A 23 0.64 -18.26 -22.28
C PRO A 23 0.35 -19.76 -22.15
N GLU A 24 -0.08 -20.20 -20.97
CA GLU A 24 -0.44 -21.60 -20.69
C GLU A 24 -1.81 -22.01 -21.25
N GLY A 25 -2.52 -21.11 -21.94
CA GLY A 25 -3.85 -21.35 -22.51
C GLY A 25 -5.01 -21.17 -21.53
N ARG A 26 -4.73 -20.93 -20.24
CA ARG A 26 -5.74 -20.52 -19.26
C ARG A 26 -6.40 -19.22 -19.70
N GLN A 27 -7.70 -19.10 -19.47
CA GLN A 27 -8.48 -17.93 -19.83
C GLN A 27 -9.26 -17.43 -18.62
N ASP A 28 -9.28 -16.11 -18.45
CA ASP A 28 -10.18 -15.41 -17.53
C ASP A 28 -11.14 -14.55 -18.38
N ILE A 29 -12.43 -14.66 -18.09
CA ILE A 29 -13.54 -13.96 -18.74
C ILE A 29 -14.07 -12.93 -17.75
N ILE A 30 -14.28 -11.71 -18.23
CA ILE A 30 -14.71 -10.57 -17.42
C ILE A 30 -16.03 -10.04 -17.98
N SER A 31 -17.06 -9.98 -17.13
CA SER A 31 -18.37 -9.44 -17.50
C SER A 31 -18.69 -8.17 -16.72
N TYR A 32 -19.61 -7.38 -17.27
CA TYR A 32 -19.97 -6.07 -16.76
C TYR A 32 -21.50 -5.92 -16.69
N ASP A 33 -21.98 -5.08 -15.77
CA ASP A 33 -23.37 -4.61 -15.76
C ASP A 33 -23.58 -3.43 -16.73
N SER A 34 -24.82 -2.95 -16.85
CA SER A 34 -25.15 -1.77 -17.67
C SER A 34 -24.56 -0.46 -17.16
N GLY A 35 -24.08 -0.43 -15.91
CA GLY A 35 -23.37 0.68 -15.29
C GLY A 35 -21.86 0.64 -15.51
N ASN A 36 -21.35 -0.32 -16.29
CA ASN A 36 -19.94 -0.59 -16.53
C ASN A 36 -19.15 -1.12 -15.32
N ASN A 37 -19.83 -1.63 -14.29
CA ASN A 37 -19.17 -2.27 -13.17
C ASN A 37 -18.91 -3.74 -13.49
N VAL A 38 -17.76 -4.28 -13.07
CA VAL A 38 -17.43 -5.71 -13.22
C VAL A 38 -18.40 -6.54 -12.38
N THR A 39 -19.03 -7.54 -12.98
CA THR A 39 -19.97 -8.46 -12.31
C THR A 39 -19.39 -9.85 -12.11
N GLU A 40 -18.44 -10.28 -12.94
CA GLU A 40 -17.76 -11.55 -12.77
C GLU A 40 -16.35 -11.54 -13.37
N VAL A 41 -15.47 -12.33 -12.75
CA VAL A 41 -14.17 -12.73 -13.29
C VAL A 41 -14.06 -14.23 -13.09
N VAL A 42 -14.20 -15.00 -14.17
CA VAL A 42 -14.29 -16.46 -14.13
C VAL A 42 -13.38 -17.10 -15.16
N ASN A 43 -12.91 -18.31 -14.89
CA ASN A 43 -12.24 -19.10 -15.90
C ASN A 43 -13.24 -19.63 -16.96
N SER A 44 -12.76 -20.32 -17.97
CA SER A 44 -13.59 -20.93 -19.03
C SER A 44 -14.59 -21.98 -18.52
N GLU A 45 -14.46 -22.46 -17.29
CA GLU A 45 -15.36 -23.42 -16.64
C GLU A 45 -16.41 -22.71 -15.74
N GLY A 46 -16.37 -21.38 -15.63
CA GLY A 46 -17.23 -20.59 -14.75
C GLY A 46 -16.75 -20.52 -13.30
N ASN A 47 -15.55 -21.03 -12.99
CA ASN A 47 -14.95 -20.94 -11.67
C ASN A 47 -14.26 -19.58 -11.49
N GLY A 48 -14.61 -18.83 -10.44
CA GLY A 48 -14.00 -17.54 -10.17
C GLY A 48 -14.74 -16.73 -9.11
N THR A 49 -14.88 -15.44 -9.38
CA THR A 49 -15.39 -14.43 -8.46
C THR A 49 -16.54 -13.66 -9.09
N PHE A 50 -17.59 -13.44 -8.32
CA PHE A 50 -18.80 -12.72 -8.71
C PHE A 50 -18.95 -11.49 -7.81
N PHE A 51 -19.39 -10.39 -8.40
CA PHE A 51 -19.50 -9.08 -7.76
C PHE A 51 -20.94 -8.57 -7.86
N GLN A 52 -21.46 -8.10 -6.74
CA GLN A 52 -22.74 -7.44 -6.63
C GLN A 52 -22.53 -6.10 -5.90
N TYR A 53 -23.14 -5.05 -6.41
CA TYR A 53 -23.08 -3.71 -5.81
C TYR A 53 -24.49 -3.32 -5.41
N ASP A 54 -24.67 -2.97 -4.14
CA ASP A 54 -25.98 -2.66 -3.59
C ASP A 54 -25.91 -1.52 -2.58
N TYR A 55 -27.10 -1.04 -2.20
CA TYR A 55 -27.30 -0.02 -1.20
C TYR A 55 -28.29 -0.52 -0.13
N GLU A 56 -27.81 -0.71 1.09
CA GLU A 56 -28.64 -1.10 2.22
C GLU A 56 -29.39 0.11 2.77
N LYS A 57 -30.70 0.16 2.56
CA LYS A 57 -31.54 1.33 2.86
C LYS A 57 -31.69 1.60 4.35
N VAL A 58 -31.59 0.57 5.20
CA VAL A 58 -31.76 0.73 6.66
C VAL A 58 -30.50 1.33 7.29
N GLY A 59 -29.31 0.88 6.87
CA GLY A 59 -28.02 1.41 7.30
C GLY A 59 -27.56 2.66 6.55
N LYS A 60 -28.12 2.90 5.35
CA LYS A 60 -27.62 3.86 4.35
C LYS A 60 -26.20 3.55 3.87
N GLU A 61 -25.86 2.26 3.81
CA GLU A 61 -24.52 1.77 3.50
C GLU A 61 -24.47 1.30 2.05
N TYR A 62 -23.50 1.78 1.28
CA TYR A 62 -23.17 1.18 -0.01
C TYR A 62 -22.25 0.00 0.26
N TYR A 63 -22.50 -1.13 -0.39
CA TYR A 63 -21.62 -2.28 -0.23
C TYR A 63 -21.38 -3.02 -1.53
N ALA A 64 -20.18 -3.61 -1.62
CA ALA A 64 -19.83 -4.58 -2.62
C ALA A 64 -19.82 -5.96 -1.99
N ARG A 65 -20.56 -6.89 -2.56
CA ARG A 65 -20.53 -8.31 -2.21
C ARG A 65 -19.76 -9.09 -3.24
N ILE A 66 -18.78 -9.83 -2.76
CA ILE A 66 -17.87 -10.65 -3.54
C ILE A 66 -18.13 -12.11 -3.15
N THR A 67 -18.52 -12.92 -4.11
CA THR A 67 -18.76 -14.35 -3.91
C THR A 67 -17.81 -15.17 -4.76
N THR A 68 -17.12 -16.14 -4.18
CA THR A 68 -16.30 -17.09 -4.95
C THR A 68 -17.10 -18.34 -5.29
N THR A 69 -16.71 -19.07 -6.33
CA THR A 69 -17.35 -20.36 -6.66
C THR A 69 -17.24 -21.41 -5.54
N SER A 70 -16.27 -21.25 -4.63
CA SER A 70 -16.15 -22.07 -3.41
C SER A 70 -17.16 -21.70 -2.31
N GLY A 71 -17.99 -20.68 -2.52
CA GLY A 71 -19.01 -20.22 -1.57
C GLY A 71 -18.50 -19.25 -0.51
N LYS A 72 -17.27 -18.74 -0.61
CA LYS A 72 -16.81 -17.66 0.28
C LYS A 72 -17.51 -16.37 -0.12
N ILE A 73 -17.99 -15.65 0.88
CA ILE A 73 -18.63 -14.34 0.73
C ILE A 73 -17.77 -13.31 1.46
N LYS A 74 -17.42 -12.23 0.78
CA LYS A 74 -16.81 -11.04 1.36
C LYS A 74 -17.71 -9.85 1.06
N GLU A 75 -18.07 -9.09 2.07
CA GLU A 75 -18.85 -7.87 1.94
C GLU A 75 -17.97 -6.71 2.40
N VAL A 76 -17.90 -5.65 1.59
CA VAL A 76 -17.16 -4.43 1.88
C VAL A 76 -18.16 -3.29 1.90
N TYR A 77 -18.30 -2.66 3.05
CA TYR A 77 -19.20 -1.54 3.28
C TYR A 77 -18.39 -0.24 3.20
N TYR A 78 -19.00 0.77 2.58
CA TYR A 78 -18.38 2.05 2.33
C TYR A 78 -19.16 3.19 2.98
N ASP A 79 -18.42 4.15 3.52
CA ASP A 79 -18.96 5.42 3.96
C ASP A 79 -19.43 6.27 2.76
N ARG A 80 -19.93 7.48 3.04
CA ARG A 80 -20.46 8.39 2.01
C ARG A 80 -19.40 8.94 1.06
N ASP A 81 -18.14 8.94 1.48
CA ASP A 81 -17.02 9.42 0.68
C ASP A 81 -16.42 8.27 -0.16
N GLY A 82 -16.94 7.04 0.01
CA GLY A 82 -16.49 5.84 -0.69
C GLY A 82 -15.35 5.12 0.00
N GLU A 83 -15.01 5.50 1.24
CA GLU A 83 -13.97 4.84 2.04
C GLU A 83 -14.53 3.62 2.75
N THR A 84 -13.69 2.60 2.96
CA THR A 84 -14.14 1.36 3.63
C THR A 84 -14.42 1.61 5.11
N GLU A 85 -15.62 1.26 5.59
CA GLU A 85 -15.99 1.33 7.01
C GLU A 85 -16.13 -0.04 7.67
N GLN A 86 -16.43 -1.09 6.90
CA GLN A 86 -16.56 -2.44 7.44
C GLN A 86 -16.22 -3.49 6.38
N ILE A 87 -15.63 -4.60 6.83
CA ILE A 87 -15.43 -5.78 6.00
C ILE A 87 -15.96 -6.99 6.76
N ASP A 88 -16.86 -7.71 6.12
CA ASP A 88 -17.41 -8.97 6.61
C ASP A 88 -16.93 -10.13 5.73
N ILE A 89 -16.62 -11.27 6.34
CA ILE A 89 -16.31 -12.52 5.65
C ILE A 89 -17.21 -13.62 6.19
N ASN A 90 -18.03 -14.20 5.30
CA ASN A 90 -19.04 -15.21 5.64
C ASN A 90 -19.94 -14.77 6.80
N GLY A 91 -20.39 -13.51 6.79
CA GLY A 91 -21.27 -12.92 7.80
C GLY A 91 -20.60 -12.57 9.13
N ARG A 92 -19.26 -12.65 9.23
CA ARG A 92 -18.50 -12.20 10.41
C ARG A 92 -17.74 -10.92 10.09
N THR A 93 -17.89 -9.90 10.92
CA THR A 93 -17.11 -8.67 10.82
C THR A 93 -15.66 -8.92 11.20
N ILE A 94 -14.78 -8.83 10.20
CA ILE A 94 -13.34 -9.03 10.39
C ILE A 94 -12.57 -7.72 10.57
N LYS A 95 -13.18 -6.60 10.17
CA LYS A 95 -12.62 -5.26 10.31
C LYS A 95 -13.75 -4.24 10.35
N LYS A 96 -13.67 -3.30 11.29
CA LYS A 96 -14.49 -2.08 11.34
C LYS A 96 -13.58 -0.86 11.45
N ILE A 97 -13.90 0.20 10.72
CA ILE A 97 -13.18 1.48 10.72
C ILE A 97 -14.18 2.56 11.10
N VAL A 98 -13.85 3.34 12.14
CA VAL A 98 -14.65 4.47 12.59
C VAL A 98 -13.78 5.72 12.57
N LYS A 99 -14.28 6.80 11.97
CA LYS A 99 -13.61 8.10 12.01
C LYS A 99 -14.01 8.86 13.29
N ASP A 100 -13.02 9.39 14.02
CA ASP A 100 -13.20 10.33 15.13
C ASP A 100 -12.47 11.63 14.78
N GLY A 101 -13.20 12.57 14.15
CA GLY A 101 -12.57 13.70 13.48
C GLY A 101 -11.72 13.22 12.30
N ARG A 102 -10.40 13.48 12.35
CA ARG A 102 -9.43 12.98 11.35
C ARG A 102 -8.83 11.62 11.73
N ASP A 103 -9.02 11.18 12.97
CA ASP A 103 -8.42 9.93 13.44
C ASP A 103 -9.22 8.73 12.94
N GLU A 104 -8.53 7.63 12.66
CA GLU A 104 -9.16 6.35 12.33
C GLU A 104 -9.05 5.38 13.51
N ILE A 105 -10.17 4.78 13.88
CA ILE A 105 -10.24 3.71 14.87
C ILE A 105 -10.57 2.41 14.15
N ILE A 106 -9.61 1.51 14.08
CA ILE A 106 -9.72 0.22 13.40
C ILE A 106 -9.90 -0.87 14.45
N THR A 107 -11.01 -1.60 14.38
CA THR A 107 -11.28 -2.76 15.24
C THR A 107 -11.20 -4.04 14.41
N ASP A 108 -10.40 -5.02 14.84
CA ASP A 108 -10.32 -6.35 14.19
C ASP A 108 -11.43 -7.31 14.67
N GLU A 109 -11.49 -8.52 14.08
CA GLU A 109 -12.46 -9.57 14.46
C GLU A 109 -12.41 -9.94 15.95
N LYS A 110 -11.26 -9.76 16.61
CA LYS A 110 -11.03 -10.11 18.03
C LYS A 110 -11.35 -8.94 18.97
N GLY A 111 -11.70 -7.77 18.43
CA GLY A 111 -11.92 -6.55 19.21
C GLY A 111 -10.64 -5.79 19.56
N ASN A 112 -9.48 -6.14 18.97
CA ASN A 112 -8.27 -5.34 19.13
C ASN A 112 -8.44 -4.03 18.37
N ILE A 113 -8.05 -2.94 19.01
CA ILE A 113 -8.18 -1.59 18.47
C ILE A 113 -6.81 -1.07 18.05
N THR A 114 -6.72 -0.57 16.82
CA THR A 114 -5.61 0.26 16.35
C THR A 114 -6.14 1.66 16.05
N ARG A 115 -5.57 2.68 16.69
CA ARG A 115 -5.89 4.09 16.40
C ARG A 115 -4.80 4.67 15.51
N LYS A 116 -5.18 5.38 14.46
CA LYS A 116 -4.29 6.22 13.66
C LYS A 116 -4.67 7.68 13.84
N GLU A 117 -3.67 8.51 14.13
CA GLU A 117 -3.86 9.93 14.41
C GLU A 117 -3.20 10.77 13.33
N TYR A 118 -3.88 11.85 12.91
CA TYR A 118 -3.47 12.67 11.77
C TYR A 118 -3.35 14.16 12.10
N ASP A 119 -2.34 14.82 11.53
CA ASP A 119 -2.19 16.27 11.62
C ASP A 119 -3.17 17.04 10.71
N GLU A 120 -3.02 18.36 10.60
CA GLU A 120 -3.91 19.21 9.80
C GLU A 120 -3.72 19.16 8.29
N TRP A 121 -2.69 18.45 7.83
CA TRP A 121 -2.42 18.19 6.42
C TRP A 121 -2.66 16.72 6.06
N ASP A 122 -3.41 15.99 6.90
CA ASP A 122 -3.73 14.56 6.76
C ASP A 122 -2.49 13.65 6.76
N ASN A 123 -1.42 14.05 7.45
CA ASN A 123 -0.28 13.18 7.68
C ASN A 123 -0.49 12.27 8.88
N LEU A 124 -0.20 10.99 8.70
CA LEU A 124 -0.20 10.02 9.79
C LEU A 124 0.91 10.36 10.78
N THR A 125 0.57 10.85 11.97
CA THR A 125 1.56 11.23 12.99
C THR A 125 1.78 10.16 14.05
N ARG A 126 0.79 9.30 14.27
CA ARG A 126 0.86 8.25 15.29
C ARG A 126 -0.02 7.06 14.96
N ILE A 127 0.46 5.87 15.29
CA ILE A 127 -0.33 4.64 15.35
C ILE A 127 -0.25 4.11 16.77
N VAL A 128 -1.39 3.87 17.42
CA VAL A 128 -1.47 3.24 18.74
C VAL A 128 -2.11 1.87 18.57
N TYR A 129 -1.42 0.82 19.01
CA TYR A 129 -1.86 -0.57 18.90
C TYR A 129 -2.62 -1.01 20.16
N SER A 130 -3.30 -2.15 20.05
CA SER A 130 -4.15 -2.66 21.12
C SER A 130 -3.39 -3.07 22.38
N ASP A 131 -2.09 -3.36 22.27
CA ASP A 131 -1.21 -3.66 23.39
C ASP A 131 -0.60 -2.40 24.04
N GLY A 132 -0.96 -1.21 23.52
CA GLY A 132 -0.45 0.08 24.00
C GLY A 132 0.90 0.49 23.41
N SER A 133 1.53 -0.36 22.59
CA SER A 133 2.69 0.05 21.79
C SER A 133 2.27 1.10 20.75
N GLU A 134 3.24 1.87 20.27
CA GLU A 134 2.97 2.94 19.33
C GLU A 134 4.09 3.17 18.31
N GLU A 135 3.71 3.70 17.16
CA GLU A 135 4.64 4.27 16.19
C GLU A 135 4.36 5.77 16.06
N THR A 136 5.40 6.57 15.87
CA THR A 136 5.25 8.01 15.65
C THR A 136 6.03 8.47 14.43
N TYR A 137 5.54 9.53 13.81
CA TYR A 137 6.01 10.06 12.55
C TYR A 137 6.07 11.59 12.62
N GLY A 138 7.23 12.16 12.29
CA GLY A 138 7.43 13.59 12.17
C GLY A 138 7.64 13.97 10.70
N TYR A 139 7.14 15.14 10.31
CA TYR A 139 7.18 15.63 8.92
C TYR A 139 7.80 17.02 8.85
N GLU A 140 8.49 17.33 7.75
CA GLU A 140 8.86 18.71 7.44
C GLU A 140 7.75 19.43 6.66
N HIS A 141 7.52 20.69 6.99
CA HIS A 141 6.35 21.44 6.49
C HIS A 141 6.43 21.86 5.01
N LYS A 142 7.61 21.88 4.38
CA LYS A 142 7.76 22.48 3.06
C LYS A 142 7.29 21.55 1.95
N PHE A 143 7.63 20.28 2.05
CA PHE A 143 7.27 19.26 1.05
C PHE A 143 6.61 18.02 1.65
N ASN A 144 6.24 18.09 2.94
CA ASN A 144 5.50 17.05 3.62
C ASN A 144 6.23 15.68 3.69
N ARG A 145 7.56 15.72 3.82
CA ARG A 145 8.40 14.52 3.89
C ARG A 145 8.61 14.10 5.33
N ILE A 146 8.66 12.79 5.56
CA ILE A 146 9.01 12.23 6.87
C ILE A 146 10.43 12.67 7.26
N THR A 147 10.60 13.19 8.47
CA THR A 147 11.91 13.56 9.04
C THR A 147 12.30 12.66 10.19
N LYS A 148 11.33 12.02 10.83
CA LYS A 148 11.54 11.14 11.97
C LYS A 148 10.48 10.05 11.98
N GLN A 149 10.89 8.83 12.29
CA GLN A 149 10.02 7.71 12.62
C GLN A 149 10.48 7.15 13.97
N THR A 150 9.56 6.78 14.83
CA THR A 150 9.84 5.94 16.00
C THR A 150 9.01 4.68 15.88
N ASP A 151 9.65 3.52 15.89
CA ASP A 151 8.96 2.22 15.82
C ASP A 151 8.38 1.82 17.19
N GLN A 152 7.62 0.71 17.22
CA GLN A 152 7.01 0.16 18.45
C GLN A 152 8.01 -0.22 19.54
N ASN A 153 9.28 -0.43 19.19
CA ASN A 153 10.35 -0.74 20.13
C ASN A 153 11.06 0.54 20.64
N GLY A 154 10.63 1.71 20.20
CA GLY A 154 11.25 3.00 20.52
C GLY A 154 12.50 3.31 19.69
N ASN A 155 12.82 2.52 18.66
CA ASN A 155 13.96 2.83 17.79
C ASN A 155 13.60 4.02 16.89
N ILE A 156 14.48 5.01 16.90
CA ILE A 156 14.31 6.22 16.12
C ILE A 156 15.04 6.08 14.79
N THR A 157 14.35 6.40 13.70
CA THR A 157 14.97 6.62 12.38
C THR A 157 14.77 8.07 11.96
N GLU A 158 15.84 8.76 11.58
CA GLU A 158 15.81 10.15 11.14
C GLU A 158 16.22 10.28 9.67
N TYR A 159 15.62 11.26 9.00
CA TYR A 159 15.78 11.49 7.57
C TYR A 159 16.10 12.96 7.32
N GLN A 160 17.09 13.21 6.47
CA GLN A 160 17.46 14.56 6.01
C GLN A 160 17.44 14.60 4.50
N TYR A 161 17.06 15.76 3.97
CA TYR A 161 16.90 15.94 2.54
C TYR A 161 17.55 17.23 2.07
N ASP A 162 17.92 17.26 0.79
CA ASP A 162 18.31 18.49 0.12
C ASP A 162 17.08 19.36 -0.24
N SER A 163 17.37 20.51 -0.85
CA SER A 163 16.37 21.48 -1.30
C SER A 163 15.52 21.02 -2.48
N LYS A 164 15.94 19.95 -3.18
CA LYS A 164 15.26 19.40 -4.36
C LYS A 164 14.34 18.24 -4.03
N GLY A 165 14.47 17.61 -2.86
CA GLY A 165 13.67 16.44 -2.52
C GLY A 165 14.48 15.22 -2.15
N ASN A 166 15.77 15.19 -2.46
CA ASN A 166 16.57 13.97 -2.39
C ASN A 166 16.96 13.68 -0.94
N LEU A 167 16.82 12.42 -0.52
CA LEU A 167 17.25 11.96 0.81
C LEU A 167 18.77 12.00 0.87
N THR A 168 19.37 12.87 1.68
CA THR A 168 20.82 13.00 1.80
C THR A 168 21.40 12.22 2.97
N GLN A 169 20.60 11.96 4.00
CA GLN A 169 21.03 11.17 5.16
C GLN A 169 19.85 10.39 5.76
N LYS A 170 20.11 9.13 6.15
CA LYS A 170 19.25 8.30 6.98
C LYS A 170 20.05 7.84 8.19
N THR A 171 19.54 8.08 9.40
CA THR A 171 20.15 7.61 10.65
C THR A 171 19.18 6.65 11.31
N GLU A 172 19.54 5.37 11.38
CA GLU A 172 18.75 4.31 12.01
C GLU A 172 19.23 4.09 13.44
N ALA A 173 18.30 3.73 14.34
CA ALA A 173 18.56 3.57 15.76
C ALA A 173 19.26 4.80 16.38
N SER A 174 18.83 6.00 15.96
CA SER A 174 19.40 7.30 16.35
C SER A 174 19.46 7.43 17.87
N GLY A 175 20.63 7.85 18.38
CA GLY A 175 20.88 8.03 19.80
C GLY A 175 21.14 6.74 20.59
N THR A 176 21.25 5.58 19.92
CA THR A 176 21.56 4.29 20.57
C THR A 176 22.98 3.81 20.27
N ALA A 177 23.44 2.77 20.96
CA ALA A 177 24.74 2.13 20.68
C ALA A 177 24.77 1.37 19.32
N SER A 178 23.62 1.20 18.66
CA SER A 178 23.52 0.54 17.36
C SER A 178 23.18 1.54 16.24
N GLU A 179 23.41 2.83 16.48
CA GLU A 179 23.18 3.88 15.50
C GLU A 179 23.93 3.59 14.19
N ARG A 180 23.22 3.70 13.07
CA ARG A 180 23.79 3.55 11.74
C ARG A 180 23.38 4.70 10.85
N THR A 181 24.37 5.49 10.43
CA THR A 181 24.15 6.60 9.50
C THR A 181 24.54 6.20 8.08
N THR A 182 23.61 6.40 7.14
CA THR A 182 23.84 6.26 5.70
C THR A 182 23.70 7.62 5.03
N THR A 183 24.69 8.06 4.27
CA THR A 183 24.64 9.28 3.46
C THR A 183 24.51 8.97 1.99
N TYR A 184 23.76 9.79 1.27
CA TYR A 184 23.47 9.60 -0.15
C TYR A 184 23.96 10.81 -0.94
N THR A 185 24.63 10.56 -2.07
CA THR A 185 25.13 11.60 -2.97
C THR A 185 24.41 11.51 -4.30
N TYR A 186 24.10 12.66 -4.88
CA TYR A 186 23.38 12.78 -6.13
C TYR A 186 24.15 13.67 -7.12
N GLU A 187 24.12 13.29 -8.39
CA GLU A 187 24.56 14.13 -9.51
C GLU A 187 23.43 14.20 -10.54
N ASN A 188 23.06 15.41 -10.98
CA ASN A 188 21.92 15.62 -11.88
C ASN A 188 20.63 14.91 -11.41
N ASP A 189 20.38 14.92 -10.10
CA ASP A 189 19.22 14.29 -9.45
C ASP A 189 19.16 12.75 -9.57
N GLN A 190 20.28 12.13 -9.97
CA GLN A 190 20.49 10.69 -9.93
C GLN A 190 21.38 10.31 -8.75
N LEU A 191 20.96 9.30 -7.98
CA LEU A 191 21.72 8.78 -6.83
C LEU A 191 23.03 8.16 -7.33
N THR A 192 24.18 8.75 -7.04
CA THR A 192 25.50 8.24 -7.47
C THR A 192 26.20 7.40 -6.41
N SER A 193 25.91 7.61 -5.13
CA SER A 193 26.44 6.75 -4.08
C SER A 193 25.59 6.71 -2.82
N ALA A 194 25.67 5.59 -2.11
CA ALA A 194 25.19 5.43 -0.74
C ALA A 194 26.36 4.95 0.12
N THR A 195 26.65 5.67 1.21
CA THR A 195 27.76 5.37 2.12
C THR A 195 27.22 5.11 3.51
N ILE A 196 27.37 3.88 4.00
CA ILE A 196 27.19 3.54 5.41
C ILE A 196 28.44 4.03 6.14
N GLN A 197 28.26 4.94 7.08
CA GLN A 197 29.34 5.47 7.89
C GLN A 197 29.84 4.42 8.87
N GLY A 198 31.16 4.23 8.91
CA GLY A 198 31.81 3.42 9.93
C GLY A 198 31.88 4.15 11.26
N ASP A 199 31.97 3.38 12.34
CA ASP A 199 32.14 3.86 13.71
C ASP A 199 33.58 3.63 14.21
N ALA A 200 33.79 3.65 15.53
CA ALA A 200 35.10 3.38 16.12
C ALA A 200 35.65 1.97 15.84
N ASN A 201 34.79 1.02 15.46
CA ASN A 201 35.11 -0.40 15.28
C ASN A 201 34.93 -0.88 13.83
N THR A 202 34.36 -0.05 12.95
CA THR A 202 34.01 -0.41 11.58
C THR A 202 34.46 0.66 10.60
N ILE A 203 34.80 0.26 9.37
CA ILE A 203 35.10 1.20 8.29
C ILE A 203 33.83 1.58 7.55
N SER A 204 33.81 2.76 6.94
CA SER A 204 32.71 3.15 6.06
C SER A 204 32.66 2.24 4.83
N ALA A 205 31.45 1.93 4.36
CA ALA A 205 31.21 1.13 3.18
C ALA A 205 30.38 1.92 2.17
N THR A 206 30.85 2.03 0.94
CA THR A 206 30.21 2.81 -0.12
C THR A 206 29.77 1.90 -1.26
N THR A 207 28.51 2.05 -1.67
CA THR A 207 27.97 1.52 -2.93
C THR A 207 27.87 2.67 -3.92
N ALA A 208 28.51 2.54 -5.08
CA ALA A 208 28.42 3.49 -6.17
C ALA A 208 27.44 2.97 -7.24
N TYR A 209 26.68 3.88 -7.83
CA TYR A 209 25.68 3.60 -8.86
C TYR A 209 26.10 4.33 -10.13
N THR A 210 26.10 3.62 -11.25
CA THR A 210 26.34 4.23 -12.57
C THR A 210 25.10 4.03 -13.45
N TYR A 211 24.81 5.02 -14.28
CA TYR A 211 23.63 5.01 -15.14
C TYR A 211 24.05 5.13 -16.60
N ASP A 212 23.35 4.42 -17.47
CA ASP A 212 23.45 4.63 -18.90
C ASP A 212 22.82 5.98 -19.31
N THR A 213 22.97 6.38 -20.58
CA THR A 213 22.41 7.64 -21.10
C THR A 213 20.89 7.72 -21.02
N ASN A 214 20.21 6.63 -20.71
CA ASN A 214 18.76 6.55 -20.53
C ASN A 214 18.35 6.48 -19.05
N GLY A 215 19.30 6.65 -18.11
CA GLY A 215 19.04 6.64 -16.68
C GLY A 215 18.86 5.24 -16.08
N ARG A 216 19.26 4.17 -16.76
CA ARG A 216 19.17 2.80 -16.24
C ARG A 216 20.47 2.40 -15.56
N HIS A 217 20.35 1.75 -14.41
CA HIS A 217 21.48 1.27 -13.62
C HIS A 217 22.32 0.26 -14.40
N GLN A 218 23.63 0.49 -14.50
CA GLN A 218 24.60 -0.50 -14.97
C GLN A 218 25.33 -1.12 -13.77
N PHE A 219 25.41 -2.45 -13.77
CA PHE A 219 26.14 -3.25 -12.77
C PHE A 219 27.65 -3.17 -12.96
#